data_AF-A0A1F4F6G5-F1
#
_entry.id   AF-A0A1F4F6G5-F1
#
_cell.length_a   1.000
_cell.length_b   1.000
_cell.length_c   1.000
_cell.angle_alpha   90.00
_cell.angle_beta   90.00
_cell.angle_gamma   90.00
#
_symmetry.space_group_name_H-M   'P 1'
#
loop_
_entity.id
_entity.type
_entity.pdbx_description
1 polymer ?
#
loop_
_entity_poly.entity_id
_entity_poly.type
_entity_poly.pdbx_seq_one_letter_code
_entity_poly.pdbx_strand_id
1 'polypeptide(L)' 'MTELTVKVPDELAKQIRAAGLLDEATLEKVFRDALRKQAVGELFAALDEIEAAKLPPMSEEDIQAEIDAARAERRVRGTK' A
#
# COMPACT_ATOMS: atom_id res chain seq x y z
N MET A 1 -2.50 4.12 -22.01
CA MET A 1 -1.72 2.88 -22.12
C MET A 1 -0.26 3.24 -22.00
N THR A 2 0.50 2.41 -21.28
CA THR A 2 1.95 2.57 -21.07
C THR A 2 2.61 1.26 -21.44
N GLU A 3 3.71 1.29 -22.19
CA GLU A 3 4.47 0.09 -22.55
C GLU A 3 5.58 -0.19 -21.53
N LEU A 4 5.74 -1.46 -21.16
CA LEU A 4 6.78 -1.93 -20.24
C LEU A 4 7.61 -3.02 -20.92
N THR A 5 8.93 -2.83 -21.00
CA THR A 5 9.88 -3.87 -21.42
C THR A 5 10.68 -4.32 -20.21
N VAL A 6 10.64 -5.61 -19.91
CA VAL A 6 11.35 -6.23 -18.78
C VAL A 6 12.23 -7.36 -19.27
N LYS A 7 13.42 -7.47 -18.70
CA LYS A 7 14.30 -8.62 -18.86
C LYS A 7 14.07 -9.58 -17.70
N VAL A 8 13.73 -10.83 -18.02
CA VAL A 8 13.65 -11.93 -17.05
C VAL A 8 14.59 -13.05 -17.47
N PRO A 9 15.02 -13.92 -16.55
CA PRO A 9 15.72 -15.14 -16.91
C PRO A 9 14.89 -16.01 -17.86
N ASP A 10 15.54 -16.65 -18.83
CA ASP A 10 14.86 -17.45 -19.87
C ASP A 10 13.97 -18.55 -19.28
N GLU A 11 14.44 -19.21 -18.22
CA GLU A 11 13.65 -20.25 -17.53
C GLU A 11 12.36 -19.68 -16.92
N LEU A 12 12.42 -18.46 -16.37
CA LEU A 12 11.23 -17.79 -15.85
C LEU A 12 10.30 -17.38 -17.01
N ALA A 13 10.84 -16.89 -18.12
CA ALA A 13 10.05 -16.55 -19.31
C ALA A 13 9.26 -17.75 -19.86
N LYS A 14 9.90 -18.93 -19.90
CA LYS A 14 9.25 -20.19 -20.32
C LYS A 14 8.10 -20.56 -19.39
N GLN A 15 8.30 -20.47 -18.08
CA GLN A 15 7.28 -20.79 -17.09
C GLN A 15 6.09 -19.83 -17.15
N ILE A 16 6.34 -18.52 -17.21
CA ILE A 16 5.29 -17.49 -17.33
C ILE A 16 4.48 -17.70 -18.61
N ARG A 17 5.15 -18.00 -19.73
CA ARG A 17 4.48 -18.30 -21.00
C ARG A 17 3.65 -19.58 -20.92
N ALA A 18 4.18 -20.66 -20.34
CA ALA A 18 3.47 -21.92 -20.18
C ALA A 18 2.24 -21.78 -19.25
N ALA A 19 2.33 -20.91 -18.25
CA ALA A 19 1.23 -20.58 -17.35
C ALA A 19 0.19 -19.62 -17.96
N GLY A 20 0.40 -19.14 -19.20
CA GLY A 20 -0.50 -18.20 -19.86
C GLY A 20 -0.50 -16.80 -19.23
N LEU A 21 0.52 -16.44 -18.43
CA LEU A 21 0.57 -15.17 -17.70
C LEU A 21 1.06 -13.98 -18.55
N LEU A 22 1.25 -14.17 -19.86
CA LEU A 22 1.76 -13.13 -20.78
C LEU A 22 0.66 -12.36 -21.52
N ASP A 23 -0.61 -12.70 -21.32
CA ASP A 23 -1.70 -11.87 -21.85
C ASP A 23 -1.87 -10.59 -21.02
N GLU A 24 -2.29 -9.51 -21.68
CA GLU A 24 -2.37 -8.17 -21.10
C GLU A 24 -3.29 -8.12 -19.86
N ALA A 25 -4.45 -8.78 -19.92
CA ALA A 25 -5.43 -8.78 -18.84
C ALA A 25 -4.93 -9.54 -17.60
N THR A 26 -4.25 -10.67 -17.80
CA THR A 26 -3.65 -11.44 -16.70
C THR A 26 -2.45 -10.71 -16.11
N LEU A 27 -1.60 -10.09 -16.92
CA LEU A 27 -0.49 -9.26 -16.43
C LEU A 27 -0.99 -8.09 -15.58
N GLU A 28 -2.05 -7.41 -16.02
CA GLU A 28 -2.68 -6.35 -15.23
C GLU A 28 -3.13 -6.87 -13.86
N LYS A 29 -3.80 -8.02 -13.83
CA LYS A 29 -4.25 -8.65 -12.59
C LYS A 29 -3.06 -9.00 -11.68
N VAL A 30 -2.00 -9.58 -12.22
CA VAL A 30 -0.77 -9.91 -11.47
C VAL A 30 -0.18 -8.66 -10.82
N PHE A 31 -0.07 -7.55 -11.56
CA PHE A 31 0.44 -6.30 -11.01
C PHE A 31 -0.48 -5.72 -9.92
N ARG A 32 -1.81 -5.72 -10.12
CA ARG A 32 -2.76 -5.25 -9.10
C ARG A 32 -2.68 -6.09 -7.83
N ASP A 33 -2.58 -7.41 -7.95
CA ASP A 33 -2.44 -8.31 -6.82
C ASP A 33 -1.11 -8.09 -6.07
N ALA A 34 -0.02 -7.85 -6.80
CA ALA A 34 1.28 -7.52 -6.21
C ALA A 34 1.24 -6.19 -5.44
N LEU A 35 0.65 -5.14 -6.03
CA LEU A 35 0.46 -3.84 -5.37
C LEU A 35 -0.42 -3.96 -4.12
N ARG A 36 -1.49 -4.76 -4.18
CA ARG A 36 -2.34 -5.01 -3.01
C ARG A 36 -1.57 -5.71 -1.89
N LYS A 37 -0.77 -6.71 -2.20
CA LYS A 37 0.09 -7.39 -1.22
C LYS A 37 1.10 -6.44 -0.61
N GLN A 38 1.71 -5.57 -1.42
CA GLN A 38 2.64 -4.55 -0.93
C GLN A 38 1.95 -3.59 0.03
N ALA A 39 0.78 -3.05 -0.34
CA ALA A 39 0.03 -2.13 0.53
C ALA A 39 -0.36 -2.78 1.88
N VAL A 40 -0.71 -4.06 1.87
CA VAL A 40 -0.96 -4.83 3.11
C VAL A 40 0.33 -5.02 3.91
N GLY A 41 1.46 -5.28 3.25
CA GLY A 41 2.76 -5.38 3.91
C GLY A 41 3.19 -4.07 4.57
N GLU A 42 2.98 -2.93 3.90
CA GLU A 42 3.24 -1.59 4.45
C GLU A 42 2.37 -1.31 5.68
N LEU A 43 1.10 -1.70 5.66
CA LEU A 43 0.23 -1.60 6.82
C LEU A 43 0.77 -2.39 8.02
N PHE A 44 1.14 -3.65 7.81
CA PHE A 44 1.65 -4.48 8.90
C PHE A 44 3.00 -3.99 9.43
N ALA A 45 3.90 -3.54 8.55
CA ALA A 45 5.16 -2.92 8.97
C ALA A 45 4.94 -1.67 9.84
N ALA A 46 3.97 -0.81 9.47
CA ALA A 46 3.61 0.34 10.29
C ALA A 46 2.99 -0.07 11.64
N LEU A 47 2.20 -1.15 11.68
CA LEU A 47 1.67 -1.69 12.94
C LEU A 47 2.79 -2.23 13.85
N ASP A 48 3.77 -2.93 13.28
CA ASP A 48 4.93 -3.43 14.02
C ASP A 48 5.74 -2.26 14.62
N GLU A 49 5.91 -1.17 13.87
CA GLU A 49 6.57 0.06 14.36
C GLU A 49 5.80 0.70 15.53
N ILE A 50 4.46 0.78 15.43
CA ILE A 50 3.59 1.31 16.50
C ILE A 50 3.68 0.44 17.76
N GLU A 51 3.65 -0.88 17.60
CA GLU A 51 3.79 -1.82 18.72
C GLU A 51 5.16 -1.69 19.38
N ALA A 52 6.23 -1.59 18.58
CA ALA A 52 7.60 -1.43 19.06
C ALA A 52 7.81 -0.12 19.84
N ALA A 53 7.07 0.94 19.50
CA ALA A 53 7.15 2.23 20.18
C ALA A 53 6.64 2.20 21.63
N LYS A 54 5.89 1.16 22.04
CA LYS A 54 5.37 0.96 23.41
C LYS A 54 4.74 2.22 24.00
N LEU A 55 3.99 2.93 23.17
CA LEU A 55 3.38 4.20 23.56
C LEU A 55 2.36 3.97 24.68
N PRO A 56 2.30 4.84 25.70
CA PRO A 56 1.29 4.75 26.72
C PRO A 56 -0.10 5.01 26.11
N PRO A 57 -1.16 4.42 26.68
CA PRO A 57 -2.53 4.72 26.25
C PRO A 57 -2.83 6.20 26.49
N MET A 58 -3.41 6.86 25.48
CA MET A 58 -3.92 8.22 25.62
C MET A 58 -5.28 8.21 26.33
N SER A 59 -5.60 9.29 27.05
CA SER A 59 -6.96 9.46 27.59
C SER A 59 -7.96 9.78 26.47
N GLU A 60 -9.24 9.53 26.71
CA GLU A 60 -10.30 9.88 25.75
C GLU A 60 -10.33 11.39 25.45
N GLU A 61 -10.05 12.22 26.47
CA GLU A 61 -9.98 13.67 26.37
C GLU A 61 -8.82 14.11 25.46
N ASP A 62 -7.63 13.51 25.62
CA ASP A 62 -6.47 13.78 24.78
C ASP A 62 -6.73 13.37 23.32
N ILE A 63 -7.36 12.21 23.11
CA ILE A 63 -7.74 11.73 21.77
C ILE A 63 -8.71 12.71 21.11
N GLN A 64 -9.72 13.18 21.84
CA GLN A 64 -10.73 14.08 21.30
C GLN A 64 -10.12 15.44 20.92
N ALA A 65 -9.22 15.98 21.74
CA ALA A 65 -8.49 17.20 21.45
C ALA A 65 -7.65 17.10 20.16
N GLU A 66 -6.93 15.99 19.98
CA GLU A 66 -6.12 15.74 18.77
C GLU A 66 -6.99 15.62 17.50
N ILE A 67 -8.13 14.91 17.61
CA ILE A 67 -9.08 14.78 16.49
C ILE A 67 -9.64 16.15 16.08
N ASP A 68 -9.98 17.00 17.04
CA ASP A 68 -10.55 18.32 16.77
C ASP A 68 -9.53 19.26 16.12
N ALA A 69 -8.27 19.21 16.57
CA ALA A 69 -7.16 19.93 15.94
C ALA A 69 -6.96 19.48 14.48
N ALA A 70 -6.84 18.17 14.23
CA ALA A 70 -6.66 17.62 12.88
C ALA A 70 -7.83 17.97 11.94
N ARG A 71 -9.07 17.99 12.46
CA ARG A 71 -10.25 18.42 11.69
C ARG A 71 -10.24 19.92 11.40
N ALA A 72 -9.81 20.75 12.35
CA ALA A 72 -9.68 22.19 12.14
C ALA A 72 -8.66 22.49 11.03
N GLU A 73 -7.49 21.85 11.06
CA GLU A 73 -6.48 21.99 10.01
C GLU A 73 -6.99 21.57 8.63
N ARG A 74 -7.71 20.44 8.55
CA ARG A 74 -8.32 19.97 7.30
C ARG A 74 -9.32 20.98 6.73
N ARG A 75 -10.13 21.62 7.58
CA ARG A 75 -11.06 22.67 7.16
C ARG A 75 -10.32 23.87 6.55
N VAL A 76 -9.27 24.34 7.22
CA VAL A 76 -8.46 25.47 6.73
C VAL A 76 -7.79 25.15 5.40
N ARG A 77 -7.29 23.92 5.22
CA ARG A 77 -6.65 23.47 3.97
C ARG A 77 -7.63 23.29 2.81
N GLY A 78 -8.89 22.91 3.06
CA GLY A 78 -9.93 22.76 2.04
C GLY A 78 -10.57 24.07 1.59
N THR A 79 -10.35 25.17 2.32
CA THR A 79 -10.82 26.52 1.99
C THR A 79 -9.84 27.37 1.18
N LYS A 80 -8.75 26.77 0.66
CA LYS A 80 -7.74 27.41 -0.18
C LYS A 80 -7.66 26.73 -1.54
#